data_AF-A0A521LTA4-F1
#
_entry.id   AF-A0A521LTA4-F1
#
_cell.length_a   1.000
_cell.length_b   1.000
_cell.length_c   1.000
_cell.angle_alpha   90.00
_cell.angle_beta   90.00
_cell.angle_gamma   90.00
#
_symmetry.space_group_name_H-M   'P 1'
#
loop_
_entity.id
_entity.type
_entity.pdbx_description
1 polymer ?
#
loop_
_entity_poly.entity_id
_entity_poly.type
_entity_poly.pdbx_seq_one_letter_code
_entity_poly.pdbx_strand_id
1 'polypeptide(L)'
;MVDVRLRVSKLRAQLSSQRAIFYGFLRPDFAQNFDRAALGPFERLVSRYERAIDEVERTRDVVVGSFDLYTSITTQQTNDLVKVLTFLTAVIGFCAAVAGLLGMNFKLPLFESGMFGFEIVIAGLTAFGIASFVVAKWRKWV
;
A
#
# COMPACT_ATOMS: atom_id res chain seq x y z
N MET A 1 11.18 -6.18 -8.45
CA MET A 1 10.48 -6.66 -7.22
C MET A 1 9.68 -7.95 -7.43
N VAL A 2 9.05 -8.16 -8.60
CA VAL A 2 8.47 -9.48 -9.00
C VAL A 2 9.50 -10.61 -8.85
N ASP A 3 10.77 -10.33 -9.13
CA ASP A 3 11.88 -11.26 -8.92
C ASP A 3 12.01 -11.77 -7.49
N VAL A 4 11.71 -10.96 -6.47
CA VAL A 4 11.85 -11.39 -5.07
C VAL A 4 10.74 -12.37 -4.73
N ARG A 5 9.50 -12.10 -5.14
CA ARG A 5 8.35 -13.01 -4.95
C ARG A 5 8.57 -14.34 -5.69
N LEU A 6 9.13 -14.30 -6.91
CA LEU A 6 9.50 -15.49 -7.67
C LEU A 6 10.66 -16.27 -7.04
N ARG A 7 11.68 -15.58 -6.51
CA ARG A 7 12.80 -16.21 -5.81
C ARG A 7 12.35 -16.90 -4.52
N VAL A 8 11.48 -16.26 -3.74
CA VAL A 8 10.91 -16.83 -2.51
C VAL A 8 10.06 -18.07 -2.82
N SER A 9 9.20 -18.00 -3.85
CA SER A 9 8.42 -19.16 -4.31
C SER A 9 9.30 -20.30 -4.86
N LYS A 10 10.38 -19.98 -5.59
CA LYS A 10 11.36 -20.98 -6.08
C LYS A 10 12.09 -21.64 -4.92
N LEU A 11 12.50 -20.87 -3.90
CA LEU A 11 13.16 -21.40 -2.72
C LEU A 11 12.24 -22.41 -1.99
N ARG A 12 10.97 -22.05 -1.78
CA ARG A 12 9.96 -22.94 -1.17
C ARG A 12 9.81 -24.25 -1.93
N ALA A 13 9.71 -24.17 -3.25
CA ALA A 13 9.58 -25.35 -4.11
C ALA A 13 10.82 -26.26 -4.01
N GLN A 14 12.04 -25.68 -3.99
CA GLN A 14 13.28 -26.44 -3.86
C GLN A 14 13.44 -27.10 -2.48
N LEU A 15 13.16 -26.36 -1.40
CA LEU A 15 13.20 -26.90 -0.03
C LEU A 15 12.17 -28.00 0.18
N SER A 16 10.93 -27.80 -0.28
CA SER A 16 9.88 -28.82 -0.22
C SER A 16 10.25 -30.08 -1.00
N SER A 17 10.95 -29.95 -2.13
CA SER A 17 11.37 -31.09 -2.96
C SER A 17 12.50 -31.91 -2.31
N GLN A 18 13.36 -31.29 -1.51
CA GLN A 18 14.47 -31.98 -0.85
C GLN A 18 14.04 -32.72 0.43
N ARG A 19 12.86 -32.39 0.97
CA ARG A 19 12.31 -32.98 2.19
C ARG A 19 12.32 -34.52 2.13
N ALA A 20 11.90 -35.09 0.99
CA ALA A 20 11.85 -36.54 0.81
C ALA A 20 13.22 -37.23 0.94
N ILE A 21 14.32 -36.56 0.59
CA ILE A 21 15.68 -37.10 0.67
C ILE A 21 16.14 -37.15 2.12
N PHE A 22 15.90 -36.08 2.89
CA PHE A 22 16.29 -36.01 4.30
C PHE A 22 15.49 -36.96 5.19
N TYR A 23 14.19 -37.09 4.97
CA TYR A 23 13.38 -38.11 5.68
C TYR A 23 13.72 -39.54 5.25
N GLY A 24 14.34 -39.73 4.08
CA GLY A 24 14.85 -41.02 3.63
C GLY A 24 15.96 -41.59 4.52
N PHE A 25 16.76 -40.74 5.18
CA PHE A 25 17.83 -41.19 6.09
C PHE A 25 17.32 -41.77 7.41
N LEU A 26 16.08 -41.45 7.80
CA LEU A 26 15.43 -41.98 9.00
C LEU A 26 14.56 -43.21 8.71
N ARG A 27 14.49 -43.67 7.44
CA ARG A 27 13.69 -44.84 7.10
C ARG A 27 14.29 -46.10 7.74
N PRO A 28 13.47 -47.00 8.30
CA PRO A 28 13.94 -48.23 8.96
C PRO A 28 14.86 -49.09 8.08
N ASP A 29 14.60 -49.12 6.77
CA ASP A 29 15.38 -49.89 5.78
C ASP A 29 16.79 -49.33 5.58
N PHE A 30 16.99 -48.02 5.78
CA PHE A 30 18.29 -47.34 5.67
C PHE A 30 19.05 -47.38 7.01
N ALA A 31 18.34 -47.24 8.13
CA ALA A 31 18.90 -47.25 9.47
C ALA A 31 19.51 -48.61 9.88
N GLN A 32 19.05 -49.72 9.28
CA GLN A 32 19.60 -51.06 9.52
C GLN A 32 21.02 -51.28 8.94
N ASN A 33 21.41 -50.48 7.93
CA ASN A 33 22.70 -50.62 7.25
C ASN A 33 23.84 -49.82 7.92
N PHE A 34 23.52 -49.03 8.95
CA PHE A 34 24.49 -48.21 9.68
C PHE A 34 24.67 -48.69 11.11
N ASP A 35 25.88 -48.51 11.64
CA ASP A 35 26.17 -48.80 13.04
C ASP A 35 25.31 -47.93 13.97
N ARG A 36 24.84 -48.46 15.11
CA ARG A 36 23.91 -47.74 16.00
C ARG A 36 24.50 -46.42 16.51
N ALA A 37 25.82 -46.29 16.54
CA ALA A 37 26.53 -45.05 16.87
C ALA A 37 26.32 -43.90 15.87
N ALA A 38 25.96 -44.20 14.61
CA ALA A 38 25.75 -43.22 13.55
C ALA A 38 24.33 -42.61 13.53
N LEU A 39 23.35 -43.23 14.20
CA LEU A 39 21.95 -42.78 14.21
C LEU A 39 21.77 -41.41 14.92
N GLY A 40 22.48 -41.19 16.03
CA GLY A 40 22.43 -39.91 16.77
C GLY A 40 22.88 -38.69 15.95
N PRO A 41 24.01 -38.75 15.22
CA PRO A 41 24.38 -37.72 14.23
C PRO A 41 23.31 -37.45 13.16
N PHE A 42 22.64 -38.48 12.64
CA PHE A 42 21.60 -38.32 11.61
C PHE A 42 20.34 -37.61 12.14
N GLU A 43 19.86 -37.95 13.33
CA GLU A 43 18.73 -37.26 13.97
C GLU A 43 19.04 -35.76 14.19
N ARG A 44 20.28 -35.44 14.58
CA ARG A 44 20.73 -34.05 14.69
C ARG A 44 20.77 -33.33 13.35
N LEU A 45 21.12 -34.02 12.26
CA LEU A 45 21.11 -33.44 10.92
C LEU A 45 19.68 -33.14 10.46
N VAL A 46 18.75 -34.09 10.66
CA VAL A 46 17.35 -33.90 10.28
C VAL A 46 16.69 -32.79 11.09
N SER A 47 16.89 -32.76 12.41
CA SER A 47 16.34 -31.67 13.23
C SER A 47 16.91 -30.29 12.87
N ARG A 48 18.19 -30.20 12.48
CA ARG A 48 18.77 -28.94 11.95
C ARG A 48 18.15 -28.56 10.61
N TYR A 49 17.88 -29.54 9.75
CA TYR A 49 17.22 -29.32 8.46
C TYR A 49 15.78 -28.83 8.63
N GLU A 50 15.01 -29.43 9.55
CA GLU A 50 13.65 -28.99 9.89
C GLU A 50 13.65 -27.54 10.39
N ARG A 51 14.52 -27.21 11.35
CA ARG A 51 14.65 -25.82 11.84
C ARG A 51 15.03 -24.83 10.74
N ALA A 52 15.89 -25.23 9.80
CA ALA A 52 16.27 -24.39 8.68
C ALA A 52 15.09 -24.15 7.72
N ILE A 53 14.27 -25.17 7.45
CA ILE A 53 13.04 -25.01 6.67
C ILE A 53 12.09 -24.04 7.37
N ASP A 54 11.84 -24.21 8.67
CA ASP A 54 10.92 -23.37 9.42
C ASP A 54 11.34 -21.90 9.42
N GLU A 55 12.65 -21.65 9.58
CA GLU A 55 13.19 -20.29 9.53
C GLU A 55 13.08 -19.66 8.14
N VAL A 56 13.26 -20.46 7.08
CA VAL A 56 13.06 -20.00 5.71
C VAL A 56 11.58 -19.69 5.44
N GLU A 57 10.65 -20.53 5.89
CA GLU A 57 9.21 -20.29 5.73
C GLU A 57 8.79 -19.01 6.49
N ARG A 58 9.29 -18.83 7.73
CA ARG A 58 9.08 -17.61 8.52
C ARG A 58 9.62 -16.37 7.81
N THR A 59 10.84 -16.44 7.31
CA THR A 59 11.46 -15.33 6.57
C THR A 59 10.66 -14.99 5.31
N ARG A 60 10.16 -16.02 4.60
CA ARG A 60 9.26 -15.85 3.47
C ARG A 60 8.00 -15.08 3.87
N ASP A 61 7.35 -15.49 4.95
CA ASP A 61 6.09 -14.87 5.37
C ASP A 61 6.28 -13.41 5.75
N VAL A 62 7.40 -13.07 6.42
CA VAL A 62 7.77 -11.68 6.72
C VAL A 62 8.02 -10.88 5.43
N VAL A 63 8.73 -11.45 4.46
CA VAL A 63 9.01 -10.80 3.17
C VAL A 63 7.72 -10.56 2.39
N VAL A 64 6.81 -11.54 2.33
CA VAL A 64 5.50 -11.41 1.67
C VAL A 64 4.65 -10.35 2.37
N GLY A 65 4.55 -10.40 3.71
CA GLY A 65 3.80 -9.39 4.47
C GLY A 65 4.35 -7.98 4.28
N SER A 66 5.67 -7.83 4.18
CA SER A 66 6.31 -6.54 3.89
C SER A 66 5.97 -6.00 2.50
N PHE A 67 5.80 -6.88 1.50
CA PHE A 67 5.32 -6.47 0.17
C PHE A 67 3.89 -5.97 0.20
N ASP A 68 3.00 -6.69 0.89
CA ASP A 68 1.60 -6.28 1.01
C ASP A 68 1.50 -4.92 1.72
N LEU A 69 2.32 -4.69 2.75
CA LEU A 69 2.45 -3.39 3.40
C LEU A 69 2.99 -2.31 2.46
N TYR A 70 4.05 -2.58 1.69
CA TYR A 70 4.61 -1.62 0.73
C TYR A 70 3.57 -1.21 -0.31
N THR A 71 2.83 -2.18 -0.86
CA THR A 71 1.74 -1.91 -1.79
C THR A 71 0.64 -1.08 -1.12
N SER A 72 0.24 -1.43 0.11
CA SER A 72 -0.75 -0.67 0.87
C SER A 72 -0.32 0.79 1.09
N ILE A 73 0.93 1.03 1.50
CA ILE A 73 1.48 2.38 1.68
C ILE A 73 1.47 3.15 0.35
N THR A 74 1.88 2.51 -0.75
CA THR A 74 1.91 3.15 -2.07
C THR A 74 0.50 3.53 -2.54
N THR A 75 -0.47 2.63 -2.34
CA THR A 75 -1.88 2.91 -2.64
C THR A 75 -2.42 4.03 -1.77
N GLN A 76 -2.08 4.06 -0.48
CA GLN A 76 -2.50 5.11 0.44
C GLN A 76 -1.94 6.48 0.01
N GLN A 77 -0.65 6.56 -0.28
CA GLN A 77 -0.01 7.79 -0.79
C GLN A 77 -0.67 8.28 -2.08
N THR A 78 -0.94 7.37 -3.02
CA THR A 78 -1.60 7.71 -4.28
C THR A 78 -3.02 8.23 -4.03
N ASN A 79 -3.79 7.57 -3.18
CA ASN A 79 -5.14 7.98 -2.82
C ASN A 79 -5.15 9.37 -2.17
N ASP A 80 -4.20 9.64 -1.28
CA ASP A 80 -4.09 10.95 -0.62
C ASP A 80 -3.67 12.05 -1.60
N LEU A 81 -2.75 11.77 -2.53
CA LEU A 81 -2.42 12.70 -3.62
C LEU A 81 -3.63 13.00 -4.52
N VAL A 82 -4.39 11.98 -4.92
CA VAL A 82 -5.58 12.15 -5.77
C VAL A 82 -6.67 12.94 -5.05
N LYS A 83 -6.93 12.67 -3.76
CA LYS A 83 -7.88 13.46 -2.96
C LYS A 83 -7.52 14.94 -2.94
N VAL A 84 -6.26 15.26 -2.67
CA VAL A 84 -5.78 16.66 -2.64
C VAL A 84 -5.96 17.31 -4.00
N LEU A 85 -5.58 16.62 -5.09
CA LEU A 85 -5.73 17.14 -6.44
C LEU A 85 -7.20 17.38 -6.82
N THR A 86 -8.08 16.42 -6.53
CA THR A 86 -9.52 16.55 -6.82
C THR A 86 -10.15 17.67 -6.00
N PHE A 87 -9.80 17.80 -4.73
CA PHE A 87 -10.29 18.89 -3.88
C PHE A 87 -9.87 20.25 -4.43
N LEU A 88 -8.58 20.42 -4.75
CA LEU A 88 -8.07 21.66 -5.34
C LEU A 88 -8.78 21.99 -6.67
N THR A 89 -8.94 20.99 -7.53
CA THR A 89 -9.61 21.13 -8.82
C THR A 89 -11.09 21.53 -8.65
N ALA A 90 -11.80 20.92 -7.71
CA ALA A 90 -13.20 21.25 -7.45
C ALA A 90 -13.37 22.69 -6.93
N VAL A 91 -12.51 23.13 -6.00
CA VAL A 91 -12.53 24.50 -5.48
C VAL A 91 -12.23 25.51 -6.57
N ILE A 92 -11.15 25.30 -7.34
CA ILE A 92 -10.78 26.19 -8.45
C ILE A 92 -11.88 26.21 -9.51
N GLY A 93 -12.44 25.04 -9.86
CA GLY A 93 -13.50 24.90 -10.85
C GLY A 93 -14.77 25.66 -10.44
N PHE A 94 -15.17 25.58 -9.18
CA PHE A 94 -16.30 26.35 -8.67
C PHE A 94 -16.04 27.87 -8.73
N CYS A 95 -14.86 28.31 -8.29
CA CYS A 95 -14.48 29.72 -8.36
C CYS A 95 -14.46 30.24 -9.81
N ALA A 96 -13.90 29.44 -10.73
CA ALA A 96 -13.85 29.76 -12.16
C ALA A 96 -15.25 29.80 -12.79
N ALA A 97 -16.17 28.93 -12.38
CA ALA A 97 -17.55 28.95 -12.86
C ALA A 97 -18.29 30.22 -12.43
N VAL A 98 -18.14 30.64 -11.18
CA VAL A 98 -18.72 31.90 -10.68
C VAL A 98 -18.11 33.10 -11.39
N ALA A 99 -16.78 33.13 -11.53
CA ALA A 99 -16.09 34.18 -12.29
C ALA A 99 -16.52 34.21 -13.76
N GLY A 100 -16.71 33.04 -14.38
CA GLY A 100 -17.19 32.89 -15.75
C GLY A 100 -18.60 33.44 -15.92
N LEU A 101 -19.53 33.07 -15.03
CA LEU A 101 -20.91 33.59 -15.03
C LEU A 101 -20.96 35.12 -14.90
N LEU A 102 -20.07 35.69 -14.09
CA LEU A 102 -19.98 37.15 -13.90
C LEU A 102 -19.23 37.85 -15.03
N GLY A 103 -18.35 37.16 -15.75
CA GLY A 103 -17.70 37.67 -16.96
C GLY A 103 -18.65 37.71 -18.16
N MET A 104 -19.78 37.02 -18.10
CA MET A 104 -20.84 37.18 -19.09
C MET A 104 -21.52 38.53 -18.89
N ASN A 105 -21.84 39.26 -19.97
CA ASN A 105 -22.52 40.57 -19.94
C ASN A 105 -24.00 40.48 -19.46
N PHE A 106 -24.28 39.71 -18.41
CA PHE A 106 -25.58 39.63 -17.78
C PHE A 106 -25.75 40.80 -16.80
N LYS A 107 -26.81 41.60 -17.02
CA LYS A 107 -27.28 42.61 -16.07
C LYS A 107 -27.96 41.92 -14.88
N LEU A 108 -27.16 41.34 -13.98
CA LEU A 108 -27.65 40.90 -12.69
C LEU A 108 -27.92 42.13 -11.81
N PRO A 109 -28.91 42.11 -10.91
CA PRO A 109 -29.17 43.22 -9.97
C PRO A 109 -27.94 43.60 -9.13
N LEU A 110 -27.02 42.66 -8.92
CA LEU A 110 -25.73 42.88 -8.27
C LEU A 110 -24.80 43.81 -9.07
N PHE A 111 -24.86 43.80 -10.42
CA PHE A 111 -24.07 44.68 -11.27
C PHE A 111 -24.57 46.13 -11.29
N GLU A 112 -25.85 46.38 -10.97
CA GLU A 112 -26.39 47.75 -10.88
C GLU A 112 -25.85 48.52 -9.65
N SER A 113 -25.26 47.80 -8.68
CA SER A 113 -24.61 48.40 -7.50
C SER A 113 -23.15 48.84 -7.72
N GLY A 114 -22.61 48.67 -8.93
CA GLY A 114 -21.25 49.08 -9.28
C GLY A 114 -20.17 48.31 -8.48
N MET A 115 -19.24 49.06 -7.87
CA MET A 115 -18.05 48.52 -7.18
C MET A 115 -18.40 47.61 -5.97
N PHE A 116 -19.54 47.85 -5.33
CA PHE A 116 -20.02 47.08 -4.18
C PHE A 116 -20.39 45.62 -4.53
N GLY A 117 -21.04 45.41 -5.69
CA GLY A 117 -21.41 44.07 -6.15
C GLY A 117 -20.20 43.21 -6.46
N PHE A 118 -19.15 43.81 -7.02
CA PHE A 118 -17.89 43.12 -7.29
C PHE A 118 -17.17 42.71 -6.00
N GLU A 119 -17.11 43.59 -5.00
CA GLU A 119 -16.53 43.30 -3.69
C GLU A 119 -17.27 42.16 -2.95
N ILE A 120 -18.60 42.14 -3.00
CA ILE A 120 -19.41 41.07 -2.39
C ILE A 120 -19.10 39.70 -3.01
N VAL A 121 -18.96 39.64 -4.34
CA VAL A 121 -18.61 38.39 -5.03
C VAL A 121 -17.22 37.92 -4.61
N ILE A 122 -16.21 38.81 -4.64
CA ILE A 122 -14.84 38.47 -4.28
C ILE A 122 -14.80 37.97 -2.83
N ALA A 123 -15.50 38.65 -1.92
CA ALA A 123 -15.62 38.25 -0.52
C ALA A 123 -16.29 36.88 -0.39
N GLY A 124 -17.38 36.63 -1.14
CA GLY A 124 -18.09 35.36 -1.16
C GLY A 124 -17.23 34.19 -1.67
N LEU A 125 -16.48 34.40 -2.76
CA LEU A 125 -15.56 33.41 -3.31
C LEU A 125 -14.40 33.11 -2.35
N THR A 126 -13.86 34.14 -1.72
CA THR A 126 -12.79 33.99 -0.72
C THR A 126 -13.30 33.22 0.50
N ALA A 127 -14.49 33.57 1.00
CA ALA A 127 -15.14 32.85 2.10
C ALA A 127 -15.44 31.39 1.74
N PHE A 128 -15.89 31.12 0.51
CA PHE A 128 -16.12 29.76 0.02
C PHE A 128 -14.84 28.94 -0.03
N GLY A 129 -13.73 29.52 -0.52
CA GLY A 129 -12.42 28.87 -0.53
C GLY A 129 -11.94 28.52 0.88
N ILE A 130 -12.04 29.46 1.82
CA ILE A 130 -11.68 29.24 3.23
C ILE A 130 -12.58 28.17 3.86
N ALA A 131 -13.90 28.26 3.68
CA ALA A 131 -14.84 27.29 4.25
C ALA A 131 -14.57 25.88 3.71
N SER A 132 -14.32 25.74 2.42
CA SER A 132 -13.96 24.46 1.80
C SER A 132 -12.69 23.88 2.39
N PHE A 133 -11.66 24.71 2.60
CA PHE A 133 -10.40 24.28 3.21
C PHE A 133 -10.57 23.85 4.68
N VAL A 134 -11.35 24.60 5.46
CA VAL A 134 -11.67 24.24 6.86
C VAL A 134 -12.41 22.91 6.93
N VAL A 135 -13.41 22.70 6.06
CA VAL A 135 -14.15 21.44 5.99
C VAL A 135 -13.25 20.28 5.59
N ALA A 136 -12.35 20.47 4.61
CA ALA A 136 -11.39 19.44 4.20
C ALA A 136 -10.47 19.02 5.36
N LYS A 137 -9.96 20.00 6.12
CA LYS A 137 -9.12 19.75 7.30
C LYS A 137 -9.88 19.06 8.43
N TRP A 138 -11.13 19.46 8.69
CA TRP A 138 -11.97 18.85 9.74
C TRP A 138 -12.33 17.40 9.41
N ARG A 139 -12.56 17.09 8.14
CA ARG A 139 -12.83 15.71 7.70
C ARG A 139 -11.57 14.85 7.54
N LYS A 140 -10.38 15.39 7.83
CA LYS A 140 -9.08 14.72 7.60
C LYS A 140 -8.91 14.24 6.15
N TRP A 141 -9.50 14.97 5.21
CA TRP A 141 -9.31 14.70 3.78
C TRP A 141 -8.00 15.29 3.26
N VAL A 142 -7.53 16.35 3.94
CA VAL A 142 -6.24 17.04 3.81
C VAL A 142 -5.75 17.34 5.22
#